data_AF-X1DN54-F1
#
_entry.id   AF-X1DN54-F1
#
_cell.length_a   1.000
_cell.length_b   1.000
_cell.length_c   1.000
_cell.angle_alpha   90.00
_cell.angle_beta   90.00
_cell.angle_gamma   90.00
#
_symmetry.space_group_name_H-M   'P 1'
#
loop_
_entity.id
_entity.type
_entity.pdbx_description
1 polymer ?
#
loop_
_entity_poly.entity_id
_entity_poly.type
_entity_poly.pdbx_seq_one_letter_code
_entity_poly.pdbx_strand_id
1 'polypeptide(L)'
;MTRLIDLDDDTITENTRASFPLEYIENAIPEKQAGHPENIILLTCDASGVMPPIARLTPDQALYHFISGYTSKVAGTEIGLGQEPEITFSTCFGAPFMVHHPNYYADLLRRRITRYNVNCWLLNTGWVGG
;
A
#
# COMPACT_ATOMS: atom_id res chain seq x y z
N MET A 1 -1.30 38.19 -7.51
CA MET A 1 -1.73 36.76 -7.52
C MET A 1 -1.25 36.13 -8.82
N THR A 2 -0.47 35.06 -8.74
CA THR A 2 0.19 34.41 -9.89
C THR A 2 -0.66 33.34 -10.58
N ARG A 3 -1.85 32.98 -10.04
CA ARG A 3 -2.71 31.87 -10.50
C ARG A 3 -1.99 30.51 -10.61
N LEU A 4 -0.78 30.40 -10.05
CA LEU A 4 -0.03 29.16 -9.95
C LEU A 4 -0.59 28.34 -8.80
N ILE A 5 -0.62 27.02 -8.99
CA ILE A 5 -0.96 26.08 -7.94
C ILE A 5 0.24 26.01 -6.98
N ASP A 6 -0.03 26.17 -5.69
CA ASP A 6 0.93 25.88 -4.63
C ASP A 6 0.67 24.44 -4.16
N LEU A 7 1.64 23.54 -4.38
CA LEU A 7 1.53 22.13 -3.99
C LEU A 7 2.07 21.87 -2.57
N ASP A 8 2.68 22.89 -1.95
CA ASP A 8 3.18 22.84 -0.57
C ASP A 8 2.16 23.43 0.44
N ASP A 9 1.01 23.96 -0.04
CA ASP A 9 -0.07 24.52 0.79
C ASP A 9 -1.07 23.45 1.24
N ASP A 10 -1.08 23.15 2.54
CA ASP A 10 -1.95 22.18 3.21
C ASP A 10 -3.09 22.83 4.01
N THR A 11 -3.29 24.16 3.90
CA THR A 11 -4.22 24.93 4.76
C THR A 11 -5.66 24.42 4.74
N ILE A 12 -6.09 23.80 3.63
CA ILE A 12 -7.39 23.13 3.50
C ILE A 12 -7.29 21.66 3.94
N THR A 13 -6.27 20.94 3.46
CA THR A 13 -6.02 19.54 3.76
C THR A 13 -4.62 19.10 3.31
N GLU A 14 -3.99 18.20 4.07
CA GLU A 14 -2.77 17.49 3.65
C GLU A 14 -3.04 16.42 2.57
N ASN A 15 -4.30 16.01 2.36
CA ASN A 15 -4.72 14.99 1.39
C ASN A 15 -5.15 15.62 0.07
N THR A 16 -4.30 16.51 -0.47
CA THR A 16 -4.52 17.14 -1.78
C THR A 16 -4.55 16.07 -2.89
N ARG A 17 -5.54 16.13 -3.77
CA ARG A 17 -5.76 15.12 -4.83
C ARG A 17 -5.94 15.76 -6.20
N ALA A 18 -5.47 15.05 -7.22
CA ALA A 18 -5.76 15.33 -8.62
C ALA A 18 -6.26 14.05 -9.32
N SER A 19 -7.18 14.20 -10.26
CA SER A 19 -7.63 13.12 -11.15
C SER A 19 -7.39 13.52 -12.60
N PHE A 20 -6.82 12.61 -13.37
CA PHE A 20 -6.48 12.84 -14.77
C PHE A 20 -6.55 11.53 -15.56
N PRO A 21 -6.75 11.59 -16.90
CA PRO A 21 -6.74 10.40 -17.74
C PRO A 21 -5.39 9.67 -17.66
N LEU A 22 -5.41 8.33 -17.65
CA LEU A 22 -4.20 7.52 -17.63
C LEU A 22 -3.26 7.83 -18.80
N GLU A 23 -3.83 8.30 -19.93
CA GLU A 23 -3.12 8.73 -21.14
C GLU A 23 -2.12 9.87 -20.91
N TYR A 24 -2.22 10.59 -19.79
CA TYR A 24 -1.24 11.61 -19.41
C TYR A 24 0.07 11.02 -18.86
N ILE A 25 0.13 9.70 -18.64
CA ILE A 25 1.35 8.98 -18.25
C ILE A 25 1.95 8.32 -19.50
N GLU A 26 3.09 8.84 -19.96
CA GLU A 26 3.74 8.40 -21.22
C GLU A 26 4.03 6.90 -21.30
N ASN A 27 4.38 6.28 -20.17
CA ASN A 27 4.74 4.86 -20.08
C ASN A 27 3.56 3.96 -19.68
N ALA A 28 2.32 4.43 -19.77
CA ALA A 28 1.15 3.59 -19.54
C ALA A 28 0.89 2.64 -20.72
N ILE A 29 0.58 1.38 -20.41
CA ILE A 29 0.20 0.39 -21.44
C ILE A 29 -1.28 0.60 -21.86
N PRO A 30 -1.60 0.66 -23.17
CA PRO A 30 -2.98 0.87 -23.64
C PRO A 30 -3.97 -0.20 -23.19
N GLU A 31 -3.53 -1.45 -23.08
CA GLU A 31 -4.37 -2.61 -22.77
C GLU A 31 -4.79 -2.65 -21.29
N LYS A 32 -4.06 -1.95 -20.40
CA LYS A 32 -4.29 -1.94 -18.94
C LYS A 32 -4.30 -3.34 -18.31
N GLN A 33 -3.64 -4.29 -18.96
CA GLN A 33 -3.54 -5.69 -18.56
C GLN A 33 -2.14 -6.21 -18.87
N ALA A 34 -1.64 -7.09 -18.01
CA ALA A 34 -0.35 -7.73 -18.15
C ALA A 34 -0.46 -9.23 -17.83
N GLY A 35 0.66 -9.95 -17.96
CA GLY A 35 0.76 -11.34 -17.55
C GLY A 35 0.65 -11.54 -16.04
N HIS A 36 0.90 -12.77 -15.58
CA HIS A 36 0.96 -13.06 -14.16
C HIS A 36 2.19 -12.40 -13.51
N PRO A 37 2.06 -11.84 -12.31
CA PRO A 37 3.16 -11.13 -11.67
C PRO A 37 4.27 -12.10 -11.28
N GLU A 38 5.52 -11.73 -11.55
CA GLU A 38 6.70 -12.44 -11.02
C GLU A 38 7.03 -12.01 -9.58
N ASN A 39 6.55 -10.82 -9.18
CA ASN A 39 6.79 -10.23 -7.88
C ASN A 39 5.50 -9.65 -7.29
N ILE A 40 5.29 -9.85 -5.99
CA ILE A 40 4.28 -9.14 -5.18
C ILE A 40 5.03 -8.38 -4.10
N ILE A 41 4.72 -7.09 -3.97
CA ILE A 41 5.34 -6.20 -3.00
C ILE A 41 4.25 -5.72 -2.04
N LEU A 42 4.42 -6.00 -0.76
CA LEU A 42 3.60 -5.48 0.32
C LEU A 42 4.27 -4.21 0.84
N LEU A 43 3.59 -3.07 0.71
CA LEU A 43 4.08 -1.80 1.22
C LEU A 43 3.58 -1.63 2.65
N THR A 44 4.51 -1.38 3.58
CA THR A 44 4.19 -1.01 4.96
C THR A 44 4.80 0.35 5.26
N CYS A 45 4.05 1.23 5.91
CA CYS A 45 4.60 2.45 6.48
C CYS A 45 4.85 2.18 7.96
N ASP A 46 6.07 1.77 8.33
CA ASP A 46 6.42 1.53 9.72
C ASP A 46 6.91 2.83 10.38
N ALA A 47 6.12 3.38 11.30
CA ALA A 47 6.49 4.57 12.08
C ALA A 47 7.45 4.24 13.25
N SER A 48 7.55 2.98 13.65
CA SER A 48 8.45 2.55 14.73
C SER A 48 9.90 2.35 14.27
N GLY A 49 10.14 2.29 12.96
CA GLY A 49 11.47 2.13 12.37
C GLY A 49 12.12 0.77 12.63
N VAL A 50 11.33 -0.25 12.98
CA VAL A 50 11.80 -1.60 13.32
C VAL A 50 11.93 -2.48 12.07
N MET A 51 11.03 -2.28 11.10
CA MET A 51 11.01 -3.07 9.87
C MET A 51 12.22 -2.76 8.98
N PRO A 52 12.87 -3.80 8.40
CA PRO A 52 13.94 -3.57 7.44
C PRO A 52 13.40 -2.83 6.21
N PRO A 53 14.25 -2.08 5.49
CA PRO A 53 13.84 -1.39 4.25
C PRO A 53 13.21 -2.35 3.23
N ILE A 54 13.76 -3.55 3.10
CA ILE A 54 13.27 -4.61 2.23
C ILE A 54 13.48 -5.99 2.88
N ALA A 55 12.49 -6.87 2.72
CA ALA A 55 12.60 -8.27 3.09
C ALA A 55 11.99 -9.17 2.02
N ARG A 56 12.67 -10.27 1.69
CA ARG A 56 12.09 -11.35 0.88
C ARG A 56 11.28 -12.26 1.80
N LEU A 57 10.04 -12.51 1.43
CA LEU A 57 9.10 -13.31 2.22
C LEU A 57 8.95 -14.72 1.64
N THR A 58 8.79 -15.70 2.52
CA THR A 58 8.18 -16.98 2.13
C THR A 58 6.69 -16.78 1.82
N PRO A 59 6.04 -17.69 1.07
CA PRO A 59 4.60 -17.59 0.82
C PRO A 59 3.77 -17.50 2.11
N ASP A 60 4.13 -18.25 3.15
CA ASP A 60 3.41 -18.21 4.43
C ASP A 60 3.62 -16.86 5.16
N GLN A 61 4.83 -16.29 5.11
CA GLN A 61 5.09 -14.94 5.63
C GLN A 61 4.31 -13.89 4.84
N ALA A 62 4.24 -14.00 3.52
CA ALA A 62 3.46 -13.09 2.68
C ALA A 62 1.97 -13.11 3.05
N LEU A 63 1.40 -14.30 3.27
CA LEU A 63 0.01 -14.45 3.73
C LEU A 63 -0.19 -13.89 5.15
N TYR A 64 0.77 -14.13 6.05
CA TYR A 64 0.74 -13.55 7.39
C TYR A 64 0.69 -12.02 7.32
N HIS A 65 1.65 -11.38 6.62
CA HIS A 65 1.67 -9.93 6.47
C HIS A 65 0.45 -9.39 5.72
N PHE A 66 -0.08 -10.12 4.75
CA PHE A 66 -1.31 -9.76 4.04
C PHE A 66 -2.54 -9.76 4.96
N ILE A 67 -2.68 -10.76 5.84
CA ILE A 67 -3.80 -10.81 6.80
C ILE A 67 -3.61 -9.78 7.91
N SER A 68 -2.40 -9.64 8.45
CA SER A 68 -2.10 -8.65 9.48
C SER A 68 -2.32 -7.23 8.97
N GLY A 69 -1.84 -6.92 7.77
CA GLY A 69 -2.01 -5.59 7.18
C GLY A 69 -1.37 -4.49 8.00
N TYR A 70 -0.24 -4.79 8.65
CA TYR A 70 0.48 -3.84 9.49
C TYR A 70 0.98 -2.67 8.63
N THR A 71 0.52 -1.46 8.97
CA THR A 71 0.93 -0.19 8.38
C THR A 71 0.58 0.94 9.35
N SER A 72 1.11 2.13 9.17
CA SER A 72 0.62 3.31 9.87
C SER A 72 -0.40 4.07 9.02
N LYS A 73 -1.44 4.62 9.65
CA LYS A 73 -2.26 5.67 9.04
C LYS A 73 -1.48 6.96 9.14
N VAL A 74 -1.20 7.57 7.99
CA VAL A 74 -0.60 8.89 7.91
C VAL A 74 -1.71 9.94 7.95
N ALA A 75 -1.41 11.11 8.51
CA ALA A 75 -2.33 12.22 8.67
C ALA A 75 -3.12 12.53 7.38
N GLY A 76 -4.39 12.94 7.54
CA GLY A 76 -5.27 13.35 6.44
C GLY A 76 -6.00 12.25 5.65
N THR A 77 -5.75 10.96 5.92
CA THR A 77 -6.37 9.85 5.15
C THR A 77 -7.78 9.44 5.62
N GLU A 78 -8.15 9.69 6.88
CA GLU A 78 -9.49 9.51 7.45
C GLU A 78 -9.87 10.70 8.36
N ILE A 79 -11.17 11.00 8.47
CA ILE A 79 -11.69 12.09 9.30
C ILE A 79 -11.38 11.80 10.78
N GLY A 80 -10.53 12.62 11.40
CA GLY A 80 -10.22 12.56 12.84
C GLY A 80 -8.84 12.01 13.20
N LEU A 81 -8.00 11.65 12.23
CA LEU A 81 -6.57 11.36 12.49
C LEU A 81 -5.85 12.65 12.90
N GLY A 82 -5.07 12.57 13.99
CA GLY A 82 -4.14 13.65 14.38
C GLY A 82 -2.92 13.74 13.46
N GLN A 83 -2.01 14.68 13.75
CA GLN A 83 -0.76 14.86 12.99
C GLN A 83 0.21 13.66 13.14
N GLU A 84 0.09 12.88 14.21
CA GLU A 84 0.99 11.77 14.51
C GLU A 84 0.55 10.47 13.80
N PRO A 85 1.49 9.70 13.21
CA PRO A 85 1.16 8.42 12.58
C PRO A 85 0.59 7.43 13.60
N GLU A 86 -0.62 6.94 13.36
CA GLU A 86 -1.22 5.91 14.21
C GLU A 86 -0.96 4.52 13.62
N ILE A 87 -0.41 3.63 14.44
CA ILE A 87 -0.20 2.23 14.06
C ILE A 87 -1.56 1.60 13.75
N THR A 88 -1.70 1.00 12.58
CA THR A 88 -2.93 0.33 12.16
C THR A 88 -2.69 -1.07 11.61
N PHE A 89 -3.74 -1.88 11.71
CA PHE A 89 -3.79 -3.20 11.10
C PHE A 89 -4.96 -3.18 10.11
N SER A 90 -4.67 -2.84 8.86
CA SER A 90 -5.66 -2.83 7.77
C SER A 90 -5.59 -4.17 7.05
N THR A 91 -6.35 -5.14 7.53
CA THR A 91 -6.39 -6.49 6.94
C THR A 91 -6.51 -6.44 5.41
N CYS A 92 -5.69 -7.24 4.73
CA CYS A 92 -5.54 -7.26 3.28
C CYS A 92 -5.08 -5.94 2.65
N PHE A 93 -4.50 -5.02 3.44
CA PHE A 93 -4.13 -3.65 3.05
C PHE A 93 -5.29 -2.79 2.52
N GLY A 94 -6.53 -3.17 2.84
CA GLY A 94 -7.72 -2.55 2.28
C GLY A 94 -9.00 -2.85 3.04
N ALA A 95 -8.90 -3.07 4.35
CA ALA A 95 -10.01 -3.54 5.20
C ALA A 95 -11.34 -2.79 4.97
N PRO A 96 -11.38 -1.45 4.79
CA PRO A 96 -12.63 -0.72 4.53
C PRO A 96 -13.37 -1.13 3.24
N PHE A 97 -12.70 -1.81 2.31
CA PHE A 97 -13.23 -2.20 1.00
C PHE A 97 -13.53 -3.71 0.89
N MET A 98 -13.23 -4.49 1.94
CA MET A 98 -13.32 -5.96 1.88
C MET A 98 -14.71 -6.44 2.26
N VAL A 99 -15.39 -7.13 1.31
CA VAL A 99 -16.74 -7.68 1.53
C VAL A 99 -16.73 -9.06 2.20
N HIS A 100 -15.78 -9.93 1.84
CA HIS A 100 -15.63 -11.26 2.42
C HIS A 100 -14.69 -11.29 3.63
N HIS A 101 -14.71 -12.41 4.35
CA HIS A 101 -13.75 -12.67 5.42
C HIS A 101 -12.31 -12.72 4.86
N PRO A 102 -11.31 -12.15 5.56
CA PRO A 102 -9.91 -12.08 5.11
C PRO A 102 -9.32 -13.40 4.57
N ASN A 103 -9.65 -14.52 5.23
CA ASN A 103 -9.21 -15.86 4.81
C ASN A 103 -9.59 -16.21 3.37
N TYR A 104 -10.71 -15.68 2.86
CA TYR A 104 -11.11 -15.89 1.46
C TYR A 104 -10.09 -15.29 0.50
N TYR A 105 -9.68 -14.04 0.75
CA TYR A 105 -8.69 -13.35 -0.06
C TYR A 105 -7.29 -13.92 0.12
N ALA A 106 -6.94 -14.32 1.34
CA ALA A 106 -5.66 -14.99 1.61
C ALA A 106 -5.54 -16.32 0.84
N ASP A 107 -6.60 -17.13 0.79
CA ASP A 107 -6.59 -18.37 0.02
C ASP A 107 -6.50 -18.11 -1.50
N LEU A 108 -7.20 -17.10 -2.02
CA LEU A 108 -7.06 -16.67 -3.41
C LEU A 108 -5.62 -16.24 -3.74
N LEU A 109 -5.02 -15.43 -2.88
CA LEU A 109 -3.63 -14.97 -3.04
C LEU A 109 -2.65 -16.15 -2.99
N ARG A 110 -2.82 -17.06 -2.01
CA ARG A 110 -2.00 -18.27 -1.87
C ARG A 110 -2.00 -19.10 -3.15
N ARG A 111 -3.19 -19.40 -3.68
CA ARG A 111 -3.34 -20.20 -4.91
C ARG A 111 -2.59 -19.57 -6.08
N ARG A 112 -2.61 -18.23 -6.21
CA ARG A 112 -1.91 -17.51 -7.28
C ARG A 112 -0.40 -17.50 -7.07
N ILE A 113 0.08 -17.22 -5.85
CA ILE A 113 1.51 -17.26 -5.52
C ILE A 113 2.10 -18.63 -5.85
N THR A 114 1.46 -19.71 -5.39
CA THR A 114 1.95 -21.08 -5.62
C THR A 114 1.88 -21.46 -7.09
N ARG A 115 0.78 -21.14 -7.79
CA ARG A 115 0.60 -21.52 -9.20
C ARG A 115 1.63 -20.89 -10.14
N TYR A 116 2.03 -19.65 -9.86
CA TYR A 116 2.94 -18.89 -10.73
C TYR A 116 4.34 -18.68 -10.14
N ASN A 117 4.64 -19.33 -9.01
CA ASN A 117 5.93 -19.23 -8.32
C ASN A 117 6.39 -17.78 -8.09
N VAL A 118 5.47 -16.96 -7.56
CA VAL A 118 5.65 -15.51 -7.42
C VAL A 118 6.57 -15.20 -6.23
N ASN A 119 7.55 -14.32 -6.42
CA ASN A 119 8.39 -13.83 -5.34
C ASN A 119 7.63 -12.79 -4.51
N CYS A 120 7.64 -12.91 -3.20
CA CYS A 120 6.95 -12.00 -2.30
C CYS A 120 7.95 -11.14 -1.52
N TRP A 121 7.63 -9.86 -1.37
CA TRP A 121 8.49 -8.87 -0.74
C TRP A 121 7.69 -8.01 0.25
N LEU A 122 8.34 -7.60 1.33
CA LEU A 122 7.89 -6.54 2.21
C LEU A 122 8.81 -5.34 2.02
N LEU A 123 8.24 -4.17 1.77
CA LEU A 123 8.99 -2.93 1.63
C LEU A 123 8.51 -1.92 2.68
N ASN A 124 9.44 -1.46 3.52
CA ASN A 124 9.16 -0.39 4.46
C ASN A 124 9.31 0.96 3.75
N THR A 125 8.21 1.69 3.70
CA THR A 125 8.08 3.04 3.09
C THR A 125 7.89 4.12 4.15
N GLY A 126 7.94 3.75 5.43
CA GLY A 126 7.91 4.65 6.57
C GLY A 126 9.32 5.07 6.97
N TRP A 127 9.58 5.06 8.27
CA TRP A 127 10.84 5.49 8.85
C TRP A 127 11.82 4.33 8.96
N VAL A 128 13.11 4.65 8.89
CA VAL A 128 14.22 3.70 9.09
C VAL A 128 15.25 4.37 9.98
N GLY A 129 15.69 3.69 11.04
CA GLY A 129 16.83 4.13 11.86
C GLY A 129 16.52 4.80 13.20
N GLY A 130 15.24 5.10 13.48
CA GLY A 130 14.81 5.71 14.75
C GLY A 130 15.12 7.19 14.88
#